data_AF-A0YC23-F1
#
_entry.id   AF-A0YC23-F1
#
_cell.length_a   1.000
_cell.length_b   1.000
_cell.length_c   1.000
_cell.angle_alpha   90.00
_cell.angle_beta   90.00
_cell.angle_gamma   90.00
#
_symmetry.space_group_name_H-M   'P 1'
#
loop_
_entity.id
_entity.type
_entity.pdbx_description
1 polymer ?
#
loop_
_entity_poly.entity_id
_entity_poly.type
_entity_poly.pdbx_seq_one_letter_code
_entity_poly.pdbx_strand_id
1 'polypeptide(L)'
;MLAAKHVFTEATLDTAYLWLCKQRANFPANADIWHLRFHWHRVRQELLQTLHKQDYTFLPLSVVTKADGETLHLWSSQDALVLKMLAMALPEALSLSSLCTHIKGHGGLKATVSALHAALPDYRYVMKTDVKRYYESIDHTILLKQLDKDITDPFIWRLLVQFVKRTVERGGTFKSIHCGISRGCPLSPIIAAYYLKALDKQMEGNTRYFYRRYMDDVIVLAKTRWHLRKAVRTVNQHFNQLKVEQAPDKTFIGRIEKEFDFLGYRFGLPELGLAEKTITNAVNKVRQPTLFIEREQKQTAPKRAAMLDDYITRWLRWVNAGLDDKPINIVFCIEQMTSPLNPAASI
;
A
#
# COMPACT_ATOMS: atom_id res chain seq x y z
N MET A 1 -17.93 20.43 -1.82
CA MET A 1 -16.72 20.86 -1.08
C MET A 1 -16.67 20.12 0.25
N LEU A 2 -15.51 19.56 0.60
CA LEU A 2 -15.31 18.84 1.85
C LEU A 2 -15.36 19.83 3.02
N ALA A 3 -16.21 19.58 4.01
CA ALA A 3 -16.34 20.43 5.20
C ALA A 3 -16.14 19.60 6.46
N ALA A 4 -15.47 20.15 7.48
CA ALA A 4 -15.15 19.46 8.73
C ALA A 4 -16.37 18.80 9.38
N LYS A 5 -17.53 19.48 9.37
CA LYS A 5 -18.79 18.97 9.92
C LYS A 5 -19.29 17.67 9.27
N HIS A 6 -18.95 17.42 8.00
CA HIS A 6 -19.33 16.20 7.28
C HIS A 6 -18.31 15.08 7.46
N VAL A 7 -17.05 15.44 7.79
CA VAL A 7 -15.99 14.46 8.07
C VAL A 7 -16.09 13.94 9.50
N PHE A 8 -16.31 14.85 10.45
CA PHE A 8 -16.26 14.56 11.88
C PHE A 8 -17.65 14.30 12.46
N THR A 9 -18.29 13.22 12.03
CA THR A 9 -19.58 12.78 12.55
C THR A 9 -19.44 11.59 13.50
N GLU A 10 -20.47 11.35 14.31
CA GLU A 10 -20.57 10.16 15.16
C GLU A 10 -20.41 8.85 14.38
N ALA A 11 -21.16 8.72 13.27
CA ALA A 11 -21.12 7.52 12.42
C ALA A 11 -19.72 7.27 11.83
N THR A 12 -19.04 8.33 11.39
CA THR A 12 -17.68 8.25 10.86
C THR A 12 -16.68 7.85 11.96
N LEU A 13 -16.86 8.35 13.18
CA LEU A 13 -16.00 8.02 14.31
C LEU A 13 -16.19 6.57 14.75
N ASP A 14 -17.42 6.09 14.84
CA ASP A 14 -17.72 4.71 15.23
C ASP A 14 -17.16 3.73 14.19
N THR A 15 -17.27 4.06 12.90
CA THR A 15 -16.63 3.29 11.83
C THR A 15 -15.10 3.27 11.96
N ALA A 16 -14.49 4.42 12.27
CA ALA A 16 -13.06 4.52 12.51
C ALA A 16 -12.61 3.70 13.73
N TYR A 17 -13.42 3.68 14.79
CA TYR A 17 -13.17 2.91 16.00
C TYR A 17 -13.19 1.40 15.76
N LEU A 18 -14.22 0.89 15.06
CA LEU A 18 -14.29 -0.52 14.69
C LEU A 18 -13.09 -0.94 13.83
N TRP A 19 -12.70 -0.09 12.88
CA TRP A 19 -11.49 -0.29 12.08
C TRP A 19 -10.24 -0.35 12.96
N LEU A 20 -10.07 0.58 13.90
CA LEU A 20 -8.89 0.65 14.76
C LEU A 20 -8.77 -0.58 15.65
N CYS A 21 -9.87 -0.99 16.29
CA CYS A 21 -9.94 -2.20 17.11
C CYS A 21 -9.50 -3.44 16.33
N LYS A 22 -9.92 -3.55 15.06
CA LYS A 22 -9.49 -4.66 14.20
C LYS A 22 -8.01 -4.57 13.82
N GLN A 23 -7.52 -3.38 13.47
CA GLN A 23 -6.12 -3.19 13.07
C GLN A 23 -5.13 -3.42 14.21
N ARG A 24 -5.51 -3.04 15.44
CA ARG A 24 -4.67 -3.13 16.62
C ARG A 24 -5.05 -4.28 17.56
N ALA A 25 -5.78 -5.29 17.06
CA ALA A 25 -6.28 -6.41 17.87
C ALA A 25 -5.17 -7.22 18.56
N ASN A 26 -4.00 -7.33 17.92
CA ASN A 26 -2.86 -8.12 18.39
C ASN A 26 -1.70 -7.24 18.89
N PHE A 27 -1.97 -5.99 19.26
CA PHE A 27 -0.94 -5.11 19.81
C PHE A 27 -0.52 -5.56 21.22
N PRO A 28 0.72 -5.27 21.66
CA PRO A 28 1.20 -5.67 22.97
C PRO A 28 0.38 -5.03 24.09
N ALA A 29 0.35 -5.65 25.28
CA ALA A 29 -0.50 -5.23 26.39
C ALA A 29 -0.26 -3.78 26.87
N ASN A 30 0.95 -3.25 26.66
CA ASN A 30 1.32 -1.87 26.99
C ASN A 30 0.97 -0.85 25.90
N ALA A 31 0.31 -1.26 24.80
CA ALA A 31 -0.10 -0.35 23.75
C ALA A 31 -1.27 0.55 24.19
N ASP A 32 -1.25 1.79 23.72
CA ASP A 32 -2.24 2.83 24.04
C ASP A 32 -3.69 2.49 23.63
N ILE A 33 -3.87 1.57 22.67
CA ILE A 33 -5.18 1.11 22.22
C ILE A 33 -6.01 0.50 23.35
N TRP A 34 -5.39 -0.19 24.30
CA TRP A 34 -6.12 -0.85 25.39
C TRP A 34 -6.73 0.17 26.35
N HIS A 35 -5.98 1.22 26.66
CA HIS A 35 -6.46 2.36 27.43
C HIS A 35 -7.59 3.09 26.69
N LEU A 36 -7.43 3.35 25.38
CA LEU A 36 -8.46 3.99 24.56
C LEU A 36 -9.76 3.16 24.56
N ARG A 37 -9.67 1.84 24.40
CA ARG A 37 -10.84 0.93 24.39
C ARG A 37 -11.56 0.91 25.73
N PHE A 38 -10.80 0.85 26.83
CA PHE A 38 -11.37 0.84 28.17
C PHE A 38 -12.13 2.15 28.47
N HIS A 39 -11.57 3.30 28.08
CA HIS A 39 -12.17 4.62 28.29
C HIS A 39 -13.01 5.13 27.12
N TRP A 40 -13.41 4.26 26.18
CA TRP A 40 -14.02 4.69 24.91
C TRP A 40 -15.27 5.55 25.09
N HIS A 41 -16.12 5.23 26.06
CA HIS A 41 -17.35 5.99 26.36
C HIS A 41 -17.07 7.49 26.60
N ARG A 42 -15.98 7.80 27.33
CA ARG A 42 -15.55 9.17 27.61
C ARG A 42 -14.79 9.77 26.43
N VAL A 43 -13.78 9.06 25.93
CA VAL A 43 -12.90 9.53 24.84
C VAL A 43 -13.71 9.85 23.58
N ARG A 44 -14.75 9.07 23.26
CA ARG A 44 -15.64 9.31 22.11
C ARG A 44 -16.25 10.71 22.15
N GLN A 45 -16.82 11.10 23.29
CA GLN A 45 -17.50 12.39 23.45
C GLN A 45 -16.50 13.55 23.44
N GLU A 46 -15.41 13.43 24.20
CA GLU A 46 -14.36 14.46 24.27
C GLU A 46 -13.70 14.70 22.90
N LEU A 47 -13.42 13.63 22.15
CA LEU A 47 -12.84 13.70 20.82
C LEU A 47 -13.76 14.42 19.84
N LEU A 48 -15.05 14.04 19.80
CA LEU A 48 -16.02 14.71 18.92
C LEU A 48 -16.18 16.19 19.26
N GLN A 49 -16.28 16.53 20.54
CA GLN A 49 -16.36 17.92 20.98
C GLN A 49 -15.12 18.72 20.54
N THR A 50 -13.93 18.14 20.67
CA THR A 50 -12.67 18.78 20.24
C THR A 50 -12.62 18.98 18.72
N LEU A 51 -13.07 17.99 17.95
CA LEU A 51 -13.14 18.06 16.49
C LEU A 51 -14.20 19.08 16.01
N HIS A 52 -15.35 19.17 16.68
CA HIS A 52 -16.40 20.15 16.37
C HIS A 52 -16.00 21.58 16.71
N LYS A 53 -15.28 21.75 17.83
CA LYS A 53 -14.63 23.03 18.18
C LYS A 53 -13.47 23.38 17.25
N GLN A 54 -13.06 22.46 16.38
CA GLN A 54 -11.92 22.63 15.48
C GLN A 54 -10.64 22.97 16.24
N ASP A 55 -10.37 22.29 17.36
CA ASP A 55 -9.20 22.55 18.23
C ASP A 55 -8.34 21.28 18.42
N TYR A 56 -8.32 20.42 17.41
CA TYR A 56 -7.55 19.17 17.46
C TYR A 56 -6.11 19.37 16.99
N THR A 57 -5.16 18.84 17.77
CA THR A 57 -3.74 18.81 17.45
C THR A 57 -3.21 17.38 17.62
N PHE A 58 -2.48 16.88 16.64
CA PHE A 58 -1.88 15.54 16.71
C PHE A 58 -0.71 15.49 17.69
N LEU A 59 -0.54 14.33 18.34
CA LEU A 59 0.61 14.09 19.20
C LEU A 59 1.86 13.73 18.37
N PRO A 60 3.07 13.94 18.92
CA PRO A 60 4.30 13.39 18.35
C PRO A 60 4.19 11.87 18.18
N LEU A 61 4.63 11.34 17.03
CA LEU A 61 4.54 9.91 16.72
C LEU A 61 5.65 9.14 17.41
N SER A 62 5.34 7.98 17.98
CA SER A 62 6.36 7.10 18.55
C SER A 62 7.15 6.38 17.45
N VAL A 63 8.47 6.28 17.60
CA VAL A 63 9.32 5.47 16.72
C VAL A 63 9.36 4.03 17.23
N VAL A 64 8.83 3.10 16.42
CA VAL A 64 8.84 1.66 16.71
C VAL A 64 9.82 0.97 15.78
N THR A 65 10.69 0.12 16.32
CA THR A 65 11.61 -0.70 15.52
C THR A 65 11.04 -2.10 15.38
N LYS A 66 10.89 -2.58 14.15
CA LYS A 66 10.45 -3.94 13.86
C LYS A 66 11.58 -4.95 14.07
N ALA A 67 11.23 -6.24 14.07
CA ALA A 67 12.18 -7.34 14.20
C ALA A 67 13.24 -7.38 13.07
N ASP A 68 12.92 -6.84 11.89
CA ASP A 68 13.83 -6.72 10.75
C ASP A 68 14.74 -5.48 10.83
N GLY A 69 14.68 -4.71 11.91
CA GLY A 69 15.43 -3.47 12.11
C GLY A 69 14.81 -2.23 11.45
N GLU A 70 13.70 -2.39 10.71
CA GLU A 70 13.02 -1.26 10.07
C GLU A 70 12.29 -0.39 11.11
N THR A 71 12.50 0.92 11.04
CA THR A 71 11.81 1.89 11.91
C THR A 71 10.50 2.36 11.29
N LEU A 72 9.44 2.39 12.08
CA LEU A 72 8.11 2.88 11.71
C LEU A 72 7.67 4.01 12.65
N HIS A 73 7.04 5.03 12.08
CA HIS A 73 6.44 6.12 12.86
C HIS A 73 4.97 5.77 13.14
N LEU A 74 4.67 5.48 14.41
CA LEU A 74 3.36 5.04 14.84
C LEU A 74 2.56 6.23 15.41
N TRP A 75 1.39 6.48 14.82
CA TRP A 75 0.41 7.43 15.37
C TRP A 75 -0.22 6.88 16.64
N SER A 76 -0.56 7.74 17.59
CA SER A 76 -1.40 7.36 18.72
C SER A 76 -2.72 6.76 18.24
N SER A 77 -3.35 5.94 19.07
CA SER A 77 -4.63 5.29 18.78
C SER A 77 -5.71 6.34 18.51
N GLN A 78 -5.72 7.44 19.26
CA GLN A 78 -6.66 8.54 19.05
C GLN A 78 -6.41 9.28 17.72
N ASP A 79 -5.15 9.62 17.42
CA ASP A 79 -4.79 10.28 16.15
C ASP A 79 -5.10 9.39 14.94
N ALA A 80 -4.90 8.08 15.08
CA ALA A 80 -5.25 7.11 14.05
C ALA A 80 -6.76 7.08 13.75
N LEU A 81 -7.63 7.40 14.72
CA LEU A 81 -9.07 7.57 14.47
C LEU A 81 -9.32 8.78 13.58
N VAL A 82 -8.79 9.95 13.95
CA VAL A 82 -8.97 11.19 13.18
C VAL A 82 -8.42 11.04 11.76
N LEU A 83 -7.24 10.44 11.62
CA LEU A 83 -6.63 10.14 10.31
C LEU A 83 -7.47 9.14 9.51
N LYS A 84 -8.12 8.17 10.17
CA LYS A 84 -9.02 7.24 9.51
C LYS A 84 -10.30 7.93 9.02
N MET A 85 -10.87 8.84 9.81
CA MET A 85 -12.02 9.65 9.41
C MET A 85 -11.70 10.49 8.17
N LEU A 86 -10.55 11.17 8.17
CA LEU A 86 -10.04 11.90 7.01
C LEU A 86 -9.85 10.96 5.80
N ALA A 87 -9.26 9.79 5.99
CA ALA A 87 -9.02 8.82 4.92
C ALA A 87 -10.31 8.27 4.28
N MET A 88 -11.45 8.31 4.99
CA MET A 88 -12.75 7.91 4.43
C MET A 88 -13.39 9.02 3.61
N ALA A 89 -13.15 10.29 3.94
CA ALA A 89 -13.81 11.42 3.29
C ALA A 89 -12.99 12.06 2.15
N LEU A 90 -11.65 12.03 2.24
CA LEU A 90 -10.76 12.65 1.25
C LEU A 90 -10.78 12.07 -0.17
N PRO A 91 -11.00 10.76 -0.40
CA PRO A 91 -10.99 10.22 -1.77
C PRO A 91 -11.98 10.91 -2.72
N GLU A 92 -13.17 11.24 -2.23
CA GLU A 92 -14.19 11.96 -2.99
C GLU A 92 -13.78 13.41 -3.27
N ALA A 93 -13.28 14.10 -2.24
CA ALA A 93 -12.84 15.49 -2.34
C ALA A 93 -11.64 15.69 -3.28
N LEU A 94 -10.71 14.72 -3.30
CA LEU A 94 -9.47 14.81 -4.06
C LEU A 94 -9.61 14.32 -5.52
N SER A 95 -10.80 13.84 -5.93
CA SER A 95 -11.08 13.33 -7.29
C SER A 95 -9.94 12.45 -7.83
N LEU A 96 -9.61 11.38 -7.09
CA LEU A 96 -8.49 10.50 -7.43
C LEU A 96 -8.73 9.79 -8.77
N SER A 97 -7.66 9.62 -9.56
CA SER A 97 -7.78 8.98 -10.87
C SER A 97 -8.15 7.49 -10.75
N SER A 98 -9.09 7.04 -11.59
CA SER A 98 -9.45 5.62 -11.74
C SER A 98 -8.32 4.76 -12.32
N LEU A 99 -7.29 5.40 -12.91
CA LEU A 99 -6.07 4.73 -13.38
C LEU A 99 -5.17 4.28 -12.22
N CYS A 100 -5.37 4.86 -11.03
CA CYS A 100 -4.72 4.50 -9.78
C CYS A 100 -5.57 3.47 -9.03
N THR A 101 -5.22 2.20 -9.14
CA THR A 101 -6.13 1.09 -8.85
C THR A 101 -6.10 0.59 -7.41
N HIS A 102 -5.12 1.00 -6.58
CA HIS A 102 -5.08 0.60 -5.16
C HIS A 102 -6.14 1.28 -4.30
N ILE A 103 -6.76 2.34 -4.81
CA ILE A 103 -7.86 3.05 -4.14
C ILE A 103 -9.10 2.17 -4.16
N LYS A 104 -9.81 2.15 -3.02
CA LYS A 104 -11.06 1.39 -2.88
C LYS A 104 -12.05 1.85 -3.95
N GLY A 105 -12.60 0.90 -4.71
CA GLY A 105 -13.53 1.16 -5.81
C GLY A 105 -12.87 1.22 -7.20
N HIS A 106 -11.54 1.28 -7.30
CA HIS A 106 -10.83 1.37 -8.60
C HIS A 106 -10.33 0.00 -9.10
N GLY A 107 -10.97 -1.10 -8.67
CA GLY A 107 -10.68 -2.47 -9.13
C GLY A 107 -9.54 -3.19 -8.41
N GLY A 108 -8.61 -2.49 -7.75
CA GLY A 108 -7.56 -3.13 -6.96
C GLY A 108 -6.52 -3.86 -7.79
N LEU A 109 -5.77 -4.72 -7.10
CA LEU A 109 -4.65 -5.48 -7.68
C LEU A 109 -5.12 -6.42 -8.80
N LYS A 110 -6.19 -7.18 -8.56
CA LYS A 110 -6.66 -8.23 -9.48
C LYS A 110 -7.26 -7.68 -10.76
N ALA A 111 -8.09 -6.64 -10.67
CA ALA A 111 -8.62 -6.00 -11.87
C ALA A 111 -7.49 -5.40 -12.72
N THR A 112 -6.44 -4.87 -12.09
CA THR A 112 -5.26 -4.37 -12.80
C THR A 112 -4.54 -5.47 -13.56
N VAL A 113 -4.27 -6.60 -12.89
CA VAL A 113 -3.63 -7.78 -13.48
C VAL A 113 -4.46 -8.32 -14.65
N SER A 114 -5.78 -8.47 -14.44
CA SER A 114 -6.68 -8.99 -15.47
C SER A 114 -6.75 -8.07 -16.70
N ALA A 115 -6.91 -6.76 -16.49
CA ALA A 115 -6.94 -5.76 -17.56
C ALA A 115 -5.61 -5.65 -18.30
N LEU A 116 -4.48 -5.71 -17.57
CA LEU A 116 -3.15 -5.69 -18.17
C LEU A 116 -2.95 -6.91 -19.06
N HIS A 117 -3.28 -8.11 -18.57
CA HIS A 117 -3.19 -9.35 -19.36
C HIS A 117 -4.06 -9.30 -20.61
N ALA A 118 -5.31 -8.82 -20.49
CA ALA A 118 -6.21 -8.69 -21.63
C ALA A 118 -5.69 -7.71 -22.70
N ALA A 119 -4.96 -6.67 -22.28
CA ALA A 119 -4.38 -5.69 -23.19
C ALA A 119 -3.10 -6.19 -23.88
N LEU A 120 -2.32 -7.09 -23.27
CA LEU A 120 -1.01 -7.52 -23.75
C LEU A 120 -0.94 -7.87 -25.25
N PRO A 121 -1.89 -8.63 -25.84
CA PRO A 121 -1.82 -9.02 -27.25
C PRO A 121 -1.78 -7.83 -28.23
N ASP A 122 -2.32 -6.68 -27.85
CA ASP A 122 -2.37 -5.48 -28.69
C ASP A 122 -1.07 -4.66 -28.70
N TYR A 123 -0.11 -5.00 -27.84
CA TYR A 123 1.10 -4.23 -27.61
C TYR A 123 2.36 -5.08 -27.79
N ARG A 124 3.51 -4.43 -27.99
CA ARG A 124 4.81 -5.13 -28.14
C ARG A 124 5.87 -4.69 -27.14
N TYR A 125 5.70 -3.50 -26.58
CA TYR A 125 6.68 -2.86 -25.71
C TYR A 125 6.05 -2.52 -24.37
N VAL A 126 6.86 -2.58 -23.31
CA VAL A 126 6.44 -2.31 -21.94
C VAL A 126 7.47 -1.43 -21.22
N MET A 127 6.97 -0.54 -20.37
CA MET A 127 7.72 0.11 -19.32
C MET A 127 7.03 -0.20 -18.00
N LYS A 128 7.75 -0.86 -17.10
CA LYS A 128 7.39 -1.03 -15.70
C LYS A 128 8.39 -0.21 -14.89
N THR A 129 7.94 0.65 -14.00
CA THR A 129 8.82 1.38 -13.07
C THR A 129 8.18 1.48 -11.70
N ASP A 130 9.01 1.73 -10.69
CA ASP A 130 8.65 1.89 -9.29
C ASP A 130 9.40 3.10 -8.74
N VAL A 131 8.89 3.71 -7.66
CA VAL A 131 9.54 4.84 -7.01
C VAL A 131 10.38 4.35 -5.84
N LYS A 132 11.65 4.77 -5.80
CA LYS A 132 12.56 4.42 -4.71
C LYS A 132 12.08 5.06 -3.41
N ARG A 133 11.82 4.23 -2.39
CA ARG A 133 11.40 4.65 -1.04
C ARG A 133 10.24 5.66 -1.12
N TYR A 134 9.18 5.31 -1.84
CA TYR A 134 8.14 6.27 -2.22
C TYR A 134 7.57 7.09 -1.06
N TYR A 135 7.11 6.44 0.01
CA TYR A 135 6.58 7.18 1.16
C TYR A 135 7.62 8.12 1.81
N GLU A 136 8.90 7.78 1.78
CA GLU A 136 9.96 8.59 2.40
C GLU A 136 10.44 9.73 1.49
N SER A 137 10.19 9.66 0.18
CA SER A 137 10.64 10.64 -0.82
C SER A 137 9.63 11.75 -1.14
N ILE A 138 8.40 11.66 -0.62
CA ILE A 138 7.36 12.68 -0.87
C ILE A 138 7.79 14.05 -0.32
N ASP A 139 7.95 15.04 -1.21
CA ASP A 139 8.31 16.41 -0.85
C ASP A 139 7.09 17.12 -0.25
N HIS A 140 7.24 17.62 0.98
CA HIS A 140 6.18 18.27 1.74
C HIS A 140 5.66 19.54 1.06
N THR A 141 6.55 20.31 0.45
CA THR A 141 6.19 21.59 -0.19
C THR A 141 5.34 21.33 -1.42
N ILE A 142 5.76 20.37 -2.25
CA ILE A 142 5.01 19.97 -3.45
C ILE A 142 3.65 19.41 -3.05
N LEU A 143 3.63 18.49 -2.08
CA LEU A 143 2.39 17.85 -1.64
C LEU A 143 1.39 18.86 -1.09
N LEU A 144 1.83 19.76 -0.19
CA LEU A 144 0.95 20.78 0.38
C LEU A 144 0.46 21.73 -0.72
N LYS A 145 1.32 22.17 -1.64
CA LYS A 145 0.90 23.01 -2.78
C LYS A 145 -0.14 22.34 -3.69
N GLN A 146 -0.12 21.01 -3.80
CA GLN A 146 -1.17 20.29 -4.53
C GLN A 146 -2.48 20.30 -3.72
N LEU A 147 -2.43 19.89 -2.45
CA LEU A 147 -3.59 19.80 -1.57
C LEU A 147 -4.30 21.14 -1.38
N ASP A 148 -3.56 22.26 -1.35
CA ASP A 148 -4.07 23.64 -1.21
C ASP A 148 -5.08 24.01 -2.31
N LYS A 149 -4.98 23.36 -3.48
CA LYS A 149 -5.91 23.61 -4.60
C LYS A 149 -7.27 22.98 -4.41
N ASP A 150 -7.32 21.82 -3.73
CA ASP A 150 -8.52 20.98 -3.64
C ASP A 150 -9.16 21.03 -2.23
N ILE A 151 -8.40 21.42 -1.20
CA ILE A 151 -8.86 21.48 0.20
C ILE A 151 -9.10 22.92 0.63
N THR A 152 -10.37 23.29 0.76
CA THR A 152 -10.78 24.66 1.13
C THR A 152 -11.11 24.83 2.61
N ASP A 153 -11.41 23.75 3.33
CA ASP A 153 -11.75 23.81 4.76
C ASP A 153 -10.49 24.05 5.61
N PRO A 154 -10.39 25.17 6.36
CA PRO A 154 -9.18 25.53 7.10
C PRO A 154 -8.79 24.54 8.20
N PHE A 155 -9.76 23.86 8.82
CA PHE A 155 -9.48 22.89 9.87
C PHE A 155 -8.91 21.60 9.29
N ILE A 156 -9.52 21.09 8.22
CA ILE A 156 -8.99 19.93 7.49
C ILE A 156 -7.60 20.24 6.93
N TRP A 157 -7.41 21.42 6.34
CA TRP A 157 -6.10 21.87 5.88
C TRP A 157 -5.06 21.85 7.01
N ARG A 158 -5.39 22.40 8.19
CA ARG A 158 -4.48 22.40 9.34
C ARG A 158 -4.12 20.98 9.80
N LEU A 159 -5.08 20.05 9.81
CA LEU A 159 -4.80 18.65 10.12
C LEU A 159 -3.89 18.00 9.08
N LEU A 160 -4.08 18.28 7.79
CA LEU A 160 -3.20 17.78 6.72
C LEU A 160 -1.79 18.35 6.84
N VAL A 161 -1.64 19.63 7.18
CA VAL A 161 -0.32 20.24 7.44
C VAL A 161 0.37 19.55 8.63
N GLN A 162 -0.34 19.29 9.73
CA GLN A 162 0.21 18.55 10.88
C GLN A 162 0.58 17.09 10.52
N PHE A 163 -0.26 16.42 9.71
CA PHE A 163 0.00 15.07 9.22
C PHE A 163 1.29 14.99 8.40
N VAL A 164 1.51 15.96 7.50
CA VAL A 164 2.70 16.04 6.65
C VAL A 164 3.92 16.44 7.48
N LYS A 165 3.85 17.59 8.18
CA LYS A 165 4.92 18.17 9.01
C LYS A 165 4.95 17.57 10.42
N ARG A 166 4.97 16.25 10.48
CA ARG A 166 4.95 15.50 11.74
C ARG A 166 6.25 15.61 12.52
N THR A 167 6.14 15.42 13.83
CA THR A 167 7.26 15.24 14.75
C THR A 167 7.25 13.81 15.27
N VAL A 168 8.42 13.18 15.37
CA VAL A 168 8.59 11.85 15.94
C VAL A 168 9.30 11.95 17.29
N GLU A 169 8.94 11.06 18.20
CA GLU A 169 9.49 10.94 19.54
C GLU A 169 10.10 9.55 19.73
N ARG A 170 11.30 9.53 20.33
CA ARG A 170 11.98 8.30 20.75
C ARG A 170 12.77 8.56 22.04
N GLY A 171 12.29 8.00 23.14
CA GLY A 171 12.99 8.05 24.42
C GLY A 171 13.18 9.49 24.92
N GLY A 172 12.17 10.34 24.75
CA GLY A 172 12.19 11.76 25.11
C GLY A 172 12.88 12.67 24.09
N THR A 173 13.49 12.11 23.04
CA THR A 173 14.08 12.91 21.94
C THR A 173 13.03 13.18 20.87
N PHE A 174 12.82 14.46 20.54
CA PHE A 174 11.91 14.90 19.49
C PHE A 174 12.67 15.25 18.21
N LYS A 175 12.16 14.79 17.07
CA LYS A 175 12.71 15.11 15.75
C LYS A 175 11.61 15.49 14.78
N SER A 176 11.71 16.67 14.19
CA SER A 176 10.82 17.08 13.10
C SER A 176 11.18 16.37 11.81
N ILE A 177 10.16 15.95 11.07
CA ILE A 177 10.31 15.31 9.76
C ILE A 177 10.00 16.33 8.67
N HIS A 178 10.93 16.49 7.73
CA HIS A 178 10.83 17.47 6.64
C HIS A 178 10.59 16.83 5.26
N CYS A 179 10.58 15.49 5.17
CA CYS A 179 10.33 14.76 3.94
C CYS A 179 9.59 13.44 4.22
N GLY A 180 8.74 13.04 3.28
CA GLY A 180 7.98 11.80 3.32
C GLY A 180 6.76 11.81 4.25
N ILE A 181 5.93 10.79 4.14
CA ILE A 181 4.73 10.54 4.97
C ILE A 181 4.89 9.27 5.80
N SER A 182 4.16 9.17 6.91
CA SER A 182 4.27 8.05 7.85
C SER A 182 3.76 6.73 7.27
N ARG A 183 4.57 5.68 7.29
CA ARG A 183 4.15 4.32 6.91
C ARG A 183 3.18 3.75 7.93
N GLY A 184 2.20 2.96 7.48
CA GLY A 184 1.20 2.34 8.37
C GLY A 184 0.06 3.27 8.83
N CYS A 185 0.02 4.51 8.34
CA CYS A 185 -1.09 5.42 8.57
C CYS A 185 -2.24 5.18 7.58
N PRO A 186 -3.52 5.19 8.01
CA PRO A 186 -4.67 4.99 7.12
C PRO A 186 -4.81 6.05 6.03
N LEU A 187 -4.32 7.26 6.28
CA LEU A 187 -4.40 8.39 5.35
C LEU A 187 -3.30 8.36 4.28
N SER A 188 -2.14 7.77 4.59
CA SER A 188 -0.98 7.79 3.69
C SER A 188 -1.22 7.17 2.31
N PRO A 189 -1.93 6.04 2.15
CA PRO A 189 -2.33 5.50 0.85
C PRO A 189 -3.11 6.47 -0.05
N ILE A 190 -3.98 7.30 0.54
CA ILE A 190 -4.83 8.25 -0.18
C ILE A 190 -3.98 9.42 -0.66
N ILE A 191 -3.16 9.97 0.25
CA ILE A 191 -2.26 11.09 -0.05
C ILE A 191 -1.18 10.69 -1.07
N ALA A 192 -0.67 9.46 -0.98
CA ALA A 192 0.28 8.94 -1.95
C ALA A 192 -0.37 8.65 -3.32
N ALA A 193 -1.66 8.28 -3.38
CA ALA A 193 -2.35 8.24 -4.66
C ALA A 193 -2.45 9.63 -5.29
N TYR A 194 -2.83 10.61 -4.47
CA TYR A 194 -3.01 12.00 -4.87
C TYR A 194 -1.72 12.65 -5.38
N TYR A 195 -0.58 12.39 -4.72
CA TYR A 195 0.70 13.00 -5.08
C TYR A 195 1.12 12.78 -6.55
N LEU A 196 0.80 11.61 -7.10
CA LEU A 196 1.07 11.22 -8.49
C LEU A 196 -0.11 11.47 -9.45
N LYS A 197 -1.22 12.10 -8.99
CA LYS A 197 -2.44 12.33 -9.79
C LYS A 197 -2.17 13.10 -11.09
N ALA A 198 -1.21 14.02 -11.08
CA ALA A 198 -0.84 14.79 -12.27
C ALA A 198 -0.32 13.89 -13.41
N LEU A 199 0.46 12.85 -13.07
CA LEU A 199 0.91 11.85 -14.04
C LEU A 199 -0.27 11.09 -14.62
N ASP A 200 -1.20 10.63 -13.78
CA ASP A 200 -2.38 9.89 -14.25
C ASP A 200 -3.20 10.72 -15.23
N LYS A 201 -3.45 12.00 -14.90
CA LYS A 201 -4.18 12.94 -15.77
C LYS A 201 -3.50 13.15 -17.12
N GLN A 202 -2.17 13.19 -17.15
CA GLN A 202 -1.41 13.34 -18.40
C GLN A 202 -1.42 12.06 -19.25
N MET A 203 -1.52 10.90 -18.61
CA MET A 203 -1.55 9.60 -19.27
C MET A 203 -2.97 9.22 -19.73
N GLU A 204 -4.00 9.75 -19.08
CA GLU A 204 -5.40 9.52 -19.38
C GLU A 204 -5.78 9.93 -20.82
N GLY A 205 -6.67 9.16 -21.44
CA GLY A 205 -7.25 9.47 -22.77
C GLY A 205 -6.32 9.28 -23.98
N ASN A 206 -5.06 8.87 -23.80
CA ASN A 206 -4.14 8.68 -24.91
C ASN A 206 -4.20 7.24 -25.46
N THR A 207 -4.82 7.06 -26.62
CA THR A 207 -5.01 5.75 -27.27
C THR A 207 -3.72 5.07 -27.75
N ARG A 208 -2.56 5.73 -27.68
CA ARG A 208 -1.28 5.18 -28.13
C ARG A 208 -0.65 4.21 -27.15
N TYR A 209 -1.07 4.22 -25.89
CA TYR A 209 -0.55 3.35 -24.85
C TYR A 209 -1.65 2.93 -23.88
N PHE A 210 -1.47 1.74 -23.30
CA PHE A 210 -2.19 1.34 -22.10
C PHE A 210 -1.41 1.84 -20.88
N TYR A 211 -2.09 2.45 -19.92
CA TYR A 211 -1.49 2.93 -18.67
C TYR A 211 -2.31 2.47 -17.47
N ARG A 212 -1.63 1.94 -16.45
CA ARG A 212 -2.19 1.71 -15.11
C ARG A 212 -1.13 1.98 -14.05
N ARG A 213 -1.60 2.27 -12.84
CA ARG A 213 -0.74 2.46 -11.69
C ARG A 213 -1.36 1.83 -10.45
N TYR A 214 -0.56 1.15 -9.65
CA TYR A 214 -0.94 0.67 -8.33
C TYR A 214 0.06 1.23 -7.32
N MET A 215 -0.36 2.19 -6.48
CA MET A 215 0.58 2.99 -5.67
C MET A 215 1.65 3.66 -6.56
N ASP A 216 2.93 3.39 -6.34
CA ASP A 216 4.09 3.86 -7.09
C ASP A 216 4.48 2.94 -8.26
N ASP A 217 3.97 1.70 -8.30
CA ASP A 217 4.20 0.78 -9.41
C ASP A 217 3.40 1.25 -10.64
N VAL A 218 4.13 1.76 -11.64
CA VAL A 218 3.60 2.27 -12.91
C VAL A 218 3.86 1.27 -14.03
N ILE A 219 2.82 0.97 -14.83
CA ILE A 219 2.92 0.13 -16.01
C ILE A 219 2.39 0.87 -17.25
N VAL A 220 3.17 0.83 -18.32
CA VAL A 220 2.81 1.36 -19.65
C VAL A 220 3.05 0.29 -20.70
N LEU A 221 2.04 0.02 -21.54
CA LEU A 221 2.22 -0.78 -22.77
C LEU A 221 2.11 0.10 -24.00
N ALA A 222 2.91 -0.18 -25.03
CA ALA A 222 2.92 0.58 -26.27
C ALA A 222 3.12 -0.33 -27.50
N LYS A 223 2.48 0.06 -28.61
CA LYS A 223 2.54 -0.72 -29.87
C LYS A 223 3.89 -0.58 -30.56
N THR A 224 4.49 0.61 -30.46
CA THR A 224 5.76 0.95 -31.11
C THR A 224 6.78 1.43 -30.08
N ARG A 225 8.07 1.23 -30.39
CA ARG A 225 9.18 1.73 -29.56
C ARG A 225 9.13 3.26 -29.42
N TRP A 226 8.66 3.97 -30.45
CA TRP A 226 8.53 5.43 -30.41
C TRP A 226 7.46 5.90 -29.42
N HIS A 227 6.28 5.25 -29.42
CA HIS A 227 5.24 5.53 -28.41
C HIS A 227 5.73 5.25 -27.00
N LEU A 228 6.46 4.13 -26.79
CA LEU A 228 7.04 3.82 -25.50
C LEU A 228 8.03 4.91 -25.05
N ARG A 229 8.96 5.33 -25.91
CA ARG A 229 9.92 6.40 -25.61
C ARG A 229 9.23 7.70 -25.21
N LYS A 230 8.11 8.05 -25.86
CA LYS A 230 7.32 9.24 -25.51
C LYS A 230 6.69 9.10 -24.13
N ALA A 231 6.10 7.95 -23.82
CA ALA A 231 5.52 7.68 -22.50
C ALA A 231 6.58 7.67 -21.39
N VAL A 232 7.74 7.03 -21.61
CA VAL A 232 8.89 7.04 -20.69
C VAL A 232 9.30 8.48 -20.38
N ARG A 233 9.42 9.33 -21.41
CA ARG A 233 9.74 10.75 -21.22
C ARG A 233 8.71 11.46 -20.34
N THR A 234 7.41 11.23 -20.59
CA THR A 234 6.33 11.81 -19.78
C THR A 234 6.42 11.38 -18.32
N VAL A 235 6.61 10.08 -18.05
CA VAL A 235 6.75 9.54 -16.69
C VAL A 235 7.96 10.18 -15.99
N ASN A 236 9.13 10.18 -16.64
CA ASN A 236 10.35 10.75 -16.08
C ASN A 236 10.21 12.24 -15.78
N GLN A 237 9.54 13.00 -16.66
CA GLN A 237 9.29 14.42 -16.44
C GLN A 237 8.45 14.68 -15.19
N HIS A 238 7.39 13.88 -14.98
CA HIS A 238 6.55 14.01 -13.78
C HIS A 238 7.29 13.58 -12.51
N PHE A 239 8.08 12.52 -12.58
CA PHE A 239 8.89 12.07 -11.45
C PHE A 239 9.89 13.16 -11.03
N ASN A 240 10.55 13.80 -12.00
CA ASN A 240 11.45 14.92 -11.74
C ASN A 240 10.71 16.14 -11.14
N GLN A 241 9.54 16.48 -11.66
CA GLN A 241 8.71 17.57 -11.12
C GLN A 241 8.28 17.32 -9.68
N LEU A 242 8.02 16.06 -9.33
CA LEU A 242 7.64 15.60 -8.01
C LEU A 242 8.85 15.26 -7.12
N LYS A 243 10.08 15.46 -7.61
CA LYS A 243 11.35 15.13 -6.93
C LYS A 243 11.41 13.69 -6.40
N VAL A 244 10.84 12.75 -7.15
CA VAL A 244 10.91 11.31 -6.84
C VAL A 244 11.86 10.61 -7.80
N GLU A 245 12.57 9.62 -7.27
CA GLU A 245 13.56 8.84 -8.03
C GLU A 245 12.98 7.47 -8.42
N GLN A 246 13.32 6.99 -9.61
CA GLN A 246 13.01 5.62 -10.00
C GLN A 246 13.89 4.63 -9.25
N ALA A 247 13.35 3.46 -8.95
CA ALA A 247 14.12 2.30 -8.52
C ALA A 247 14.69 1.58 -9.76
N PRO A 248 15.99 1.72 -10.10
CA PRO A 248 16.54 1.18 -11.35
C PRO A 248 16.49 -0.35 -11.38
N ASP A 249 16.69 -0.98 -10.22
CA ASP A 249 16.60 -2.42 -9.98
C ASP A 249 15.20 -3.00 -10.21
N LYS A 250 14.16 -2.15 -10.09
CA LYS A 250 12.75 -2.54 -10.29
C LYS A 250 12.16 -1.97 -11.57
N THR A 251 12.97 -1.33 -12.40
CA THR A 251 12.54 -0.71 -13.65
C THR A 251 12.88 -1.62 -14.82
N PHE A 252 11.88 -1.93 -15.63
CA PHE A 252 12.01 -2.74 -16.83
C PHE A 252 11.46 -1.97 -18.03
N ILE A 253 12.27 -1.79 -19.07
CA ILE A 253 11.88 -1.13 -20.31
C ILE A 253 12.32 -2.02 -21.47
N GLY A 254 11.36 -2.60 -22.19
CA GLY A 254 11.70 -3.66 -23.14
C GLY A 254 10.55 -4.15 -23.99
N ARG A 255 10.81 -5.29 -24.65
CA ARG A 255 9.79 -6.06 -25.38
C ARG A 255 9.04 -6.95 -24.39
N ILE A 256 7.74 -7.12 -24.61
CA ILE A 256 6.88 -7.98 -23.78
C ILE A 256 7.33 -9.46 -23.85
N GLU A 257 7.89 -9.88 -24.99
CA GLU A 257 8.45 -11.24 -25.21
C GLU A 257 9.54 -11.65 -24.20
N LYS A 258 10.19 -10.68 -23.53
CA LYS A 258 11.19 -10.97 -22.50
C LYS A 258 10.60 -11.28 -21.14
N GLU A 259 9.27 -11.25 -21.04
CA GLU A 259 8.50 -11.34 -19.81
C GLU A 259 8.82 -10.20 -18.82
N PHE A 260 7.91 -9.95 -17.89
CA PHE A 260 8.15 -9.00 -16.80
C PHE A 260 7.25 -9.29 -15.61
N ASP A 261 7.73 -8.95 -14.42
CA ASP A 261 6.96 -9.09 -13.19
C ASP A 261 6.22 -7.79 -12.83
N PHE A 262 4.94 -7.92 -12.48
CA PHE A 262 4.11 -6.82 -12.00
C PHE A 262 3.06 -7.34 -11.01
N LEU A 263 2.94 -6.67 -9.85
CA LEU A 263 1.95 -7.00 -8.79
C LEU A 263 1.94 -8.47 -8.33
N GLY A 264 3.12 -9.11 -8.34
CA GLY A 264 3.30 -10.50 -7.91
C GLY A 264 3.03 -11.55 -8.98
N TYR A 265 2.72 -11.12 -10.21
CA TYR A 265 2.51 -11.95 -11.39
C TYR A 265 3.59 -11.72 -12.42
N ARG A 266 3.88 -12.77 -13.19
CA ARG A 266 4.77 -12.75 -14.34
C ARG A 266 3.93 -12.70 -15.61
N PHE A 267 4.16 -11.66 -16.41
CA PHE A 267 3.45 -11.42 -17.66
C PHE A 267 4.34 -11.86 -18.82
N GLY A 268 3.82 -12.77 -19.64
CA GLY A 268 4.39 -13.20 -20.91
C GLY A 268 3.26 -13.47 -21.92
N LEU A 269 3.62 -13.89 -23.13
CA LEU A 269 2.68 -14.44 -24.11
C LEU A 269 3.07 -15.91 -24.34
N PRO A 270 2.13 -16.87 -24.28
CA PRO A 270 0.68 -16.72 -24.16
C PRO A 270 0.12 -16.76 -22.72
N GLU A 271 0.91 -17.11 -21.71
CA GLU A 271 0.40 -17.43 -20.37
C GLU A 271 0.72 -16.39 -19.29
N LEU A 272 -0.20 -16.25 -18.33
CA LEU A 272 0.01 -15.52 -17.07
C LEU A 272 0.61 -16.47 -16.02
N GLY A 273 1.77 -16.10 -15.47
CA GLY A 273 2.43 -16.86 -14.40
C GLY A 273 2.46 -16.11 -13.07
N LEU A 274 2.98 -16.79 -12.04
CA LEU A 274 3.42 -16.14 -10.81
C LEU A 274 4.86 -15.64 -10.96
N ALA A 275 5.15 -14.48 -10.35
CA ALA A 275 6.51 -13.99 -10.23
C ALA A 275 7.31 -14.93 -9.32
N GLU A 276 8.57 -15.21 -9.66
CA GLU A 276 9.44 -16.11 -8.90
C GLU A 276 9.55 -15.66 -7.44
N LYS A 277 9.72 -14.35 -7.21
CA LYS A 277 9.77 -13.75 -5.88
C LYS A 277 8.51 -14.03 -5.04
N THR A 278 7.34 -14.07 -5.67
CA THR A 278 6.08 -14.41 -4.98
C THR A 278 6.10 -15.86 -4.50
N ILE A 279 6.60 -16.78 -5.34
CA ILE A 279 6.74 -18.19 -5.03
C ILE A 279 7.76 -18.37 -3.91
N THR A 280 8.96 -17.81 -4.04
CA THR A 280 10.03 -17.92 -3.03
C THR A 280 9.58 -17.41 -1.67
N ASN A 281 8.90 -16.27 -1.61
CA ASN A 281 8.37 -15.73 -0.36
C ASN A 281 7.34 -16.66 0.29
N ALA A 282 6.45 -17.24 -0.52
CA ALA A 282 5.44 -18.15 -0.02
C ALA A 282 6.06 -19.47 0.48
N VAL A 283 7.03 -20.02 -0.26
CA VAL A 283 7.81 -21.21 0.14
C VAL A 283 8.58 -20.94 1.43
N ASN A 284 9.30 -19.82 1.54
CA ASN A 284 10.03 -19.47 2.76
C ASN A 284 9.10 -19.33 3.98
N LYS A 285 7.89 -18.79 3.77
CA LYS A 285 6.90 -18.62 4.83
C LYS A 285 6.28 -19.94 5.30
N VAL A 286 6.25 -20.96 4.44
CA VAL A 286 5.85 -22.33 4.79
C VAL A 286 7.03 -23.08 5.43
N ARG A 287 8.21 -23.06 4.80
CA ARG A 287 9.37 -23.87 5.20
C ARG A 287 10.00 -23.43 6.52
N GLN A 288 10.11 -22.13 6.78
CA GLN A 288 10.72 -21.64 8.03
C GLN A 288 10.01 -22.21 9.26
N PRO A 289 8.67 -22.13 9.40
CA PRO A 289 7.94 -22.79 10.48
C PRO A 289 8.02 -24.32 10.49
N THR A 290 7.98 -25.00 9.33
CA THR A 290 8.02 -26.46 9.25
C THR A 290 9.30 -27.05 9.85
N LEU A 291 10.46 -26.42 9.59
CA LEU A 291 11.74 -26.77 10.21
C LEU A 291 11.70 -26.71 11.75
N PHE A 292 10.90 -25.82 12.33
CA PHE A 292 10.71 -25.73 13.77
C PHE A 292 9.68 -26.72 14.30
N ILE A 293 8.69 -27.13 13.49
CA ILE A 293 7.70 -28.16 13.87
C ILE A 293 8.35 -29.53 13.99
N GLU A 294 9.25 -29.88 13.06
CA GLU A 294 10.03 -31.13 13.11
C GLU A 294 10.93 -31.23 14.36
N ARG A 295 11.25 -30.09 14.98
CA ARG A 295 12.12 -29.98 16.17
C ARG A 295 11.35 -29.82 17.50
N GLU A 296 10.04 -29.52 17.48
CA GLU A 296 9.24 -29.24 18.69
C GLU A 296 8.47 -30.47 19.22
N GLN A 297 8.15 -30.47 20.52
CA GLN A 297 7.36 -31.53 21.18
C GLN A 297 5.93 -31.64 20.62
N LYS A 298 5.37 -32.85 20.63
CA LYS A 298 4.08 -33.29 20.02
C LYS A 298 2.84 -32.40 20.29
N GLN A 299 2.83 -31.55 21.32
CA GLN A 299 1.63 -30.75 21.69
C GLN A 299 1.41 -29.50 20.84
N THR A 300 2.44 -28.85 20.30
CA THR A 300 2.31 -27.61 19.49
C THR A 300 2.22 -27.86 17.99
N ALA A 301 2.64 -29.05 17.53
CA ALA A 301 2.63 -29.45 16.13
C ALA A 301 1.24 -29.36 15.44
N PRO A 302 0.12 -29.81 16.05
CA PRO A 302 -1.19 -29.76 15.39
C PRO A 302 -1.67 -28.32 15.15
N LYS A 303 -1.43 -27.43 16.11
CA LYS A 303 -1.82 -26.01 16.03
C LYS A 303 -1.02 -25.29 14.93
N ARG A 304 0.28 -25.57 14.81
CA ARG A 304 1.12 -24.99 13.76
C ARG A 304 0.78 -25.54 12.36
N ALA A 305 0.47 -26.82 12.24
CA ALA A 305 -0.01 -27.41 10.99
C ALA A 305 -1.29 -26.73 10.49
N ALA A 306 -2.28 -26.53 11.37
CA ALA A 306 -3.52 -25.83 11.02
C ALA A 306 -3.28 -24.37 10.57
N MET A 307 -2.28 -23.67 11.16
CA MET A 307 -1.90 -22.33 10.71
C MET A 307 -1.26 -22.32 9.32
N LEU A 308 -0.47 -23.34 8.99
CA LEU A 308 0.13 -23.49 7.65
C LEU A 308 -0.93 -23.81 6.60
N ASP A 309 -1.88 -24.70 6.89
CA ASP A 309 -2.99 -25.00 5.98
C ASP A 309 -3.87 -23.78 5.71
N ASP A 310 -4.19 -22.99 6.73
CA ASP A 310 -4.92 -21.73 6.57
C ASP A 310 -4.13 -20.72 5.73
N TYR A 311 -2.80 -20.65 5.92
CA TYR A 311 -1.94 -19.80 5.08
C TYR A 311 -1.95 -20.24 3.62
N ILE A 312 -1.73 -21.53 3.34
CA ILE A 312 -1.73 -22.09 1.98
C ILE A 312 -3.08 -21.86 1.32
N THR A 313 -4.18 -22.14 2.02
CA THR A 313 -5.54 -21.91 1.52
C THR A 313 -5.79 -20.45 1.14
N ARG A 314 -5.36 -19.51 2.00
CA ARG A 314 -5.49 -18.06 1.71
C ARG A 314 -4.60 -17.62 0.57
N TRP A 315 -3.39 -18.17 0.48
CA TRP A 315 -2.45 -17.87 -0.60
C TRP A 315 -2.98 -18.38 -1.94
N LEU A 316 -3.45 -19.62 -2.02
CA LEU A 316 -4.09 -20.20 -3.21
C LEU A 316 -5.33 -19.40 -3.63
N ARG A 317 -6.16 -19.00 -2.67
CA ARG A 317 -7.29 -18.10 -2.94
C ARG A 317 -6.79 -16.77 -3.50
N TRP A 318 -5.75 -16.19 -2.92
CA TRP A 318 -5.17 -14.95 -3.44
C TRP A 318 -4.61 -15.15 -4.86
N VAL A 319 -3.97 -16.27 -5.19
CA VAL A 319 -3.40 -16.50 -6.53
C VAL A 319 -4.49 -16.48 -7.61
N ASN A 320 -5.63 -17.14 -7.37
CA ASN A 320 -6.66 -17.34 -8.38
C ASN A 320 -7.79 -16.30 -8.35
N ALA A 321 -8.06 -15.66 -7.21
CA ALA A 321 -9.22 -14.78 -7.07
C ALA A 321 -9.27 -13.67 -8.12
N GLY A 322 -10.37 -13.62 -8.88
CA GLY A 322 -10.61 -12.62 -9.93
C GLY A 322 -9.84 -12.88 -11.24
N LEU A 323 -9.29 -14.08 -11.40
CA LEU A 323 -8.59 -14.56 -12.59
C LEU A 323 -9.14 -15.93 -13.03
N ASP A 324 -10.40 -16.22 -12.75
CA ASP A 324 -10.99 -17.56 -12.89
C ASP A 324 -10.94 -18.10 -14.35
N ASP A 325 -10.93 -17.22 -15.34
CA ASP A 325 -10.79 -17.56 -16.77
C ASP A 325 -9.33 -17.69 -17.26
N LYS A 326 -8.36 -17.51 -16.36
CA LYS A 326 -6.91 -17.49 -16.64
C LYS A 326 -6.18 -18.40 -15.64
N PRO A 327 -6.33 -19.73 -15.76
CA PRO A 327 -5.76 -20.66 -14.78
C PRO A 327 -4.24 -20.51 -14.75
N ILE A 328 -3.72 -20.20 -13.57
CA ILE A 328 -2.29 -20.09 -13.34
C ILE A 328 -1.80 -21.47 -12.93
N ASN A 329 -0.80 -22.00 -13.64
CA ASN A 329 -0.22 -23.27 -13.25
C ASN A 329 0.54 -23.12 -11.92
N ILE A 330 -0.08 -23.63 -10.85
CA ILE A 330 0.42 -23.59 -9.48
C ILE A 330 0.98 -24.95 -9.01
N VAL A 331 0.97 -25.98 -9.87
CA VAL A 331 1.41 -27.33 -9.51
C VAL A 331 2.84 -27.31 -8.97
N PHE A 332 3.75 -26.68 -9.72
CA PHE A 332 5.14 -26.47 -9.30
C PHE A 332 5.25 -25.72 -7.96
N CYS A 333 4.37 -24.75 -7.70
CA CYS A 333 4.40 -23.98 -6.45
C CYS A 333 4.00 -24.85 -5.26
N ILE A 334 2.96 -25.68 -5.42
CA ILE A 334 2.51 -26.62 -4.39
C ILE A 334 3.63 -27.62 -4.11
N GLU A 335 4.24 -28.19 -5.15
CA GLU A 335 5.38 -29.11 -5.02
C GLU A 335 6.54 -28.47 -4.25
N GLN A 336 6.91 -27.22 -4.54
CA GLN A 336 7.98 -26.53 -3.81
C GLN A 336 7.63 -26.26 -2.34
N MET A 337 6.35 -26.04 -2.02
CA MET A 337 5.89 -25.84 -0.64
C MET A 337 5.80 -27.15 0.16
N THR A 338 5.49 -28.27 -0.50
CA THR A 338 5.25 -29.58 0.15
C THR A 338 6.43 -30.54 0.05
N SER A 339 7.42 -30.27 -0.81
CA SER A 339 8.60 -31.12 -0.95
C SER A 339 9.39 -31.19 0.37
N PRO A 340 9.74 -32.41 0.85
CA PRO A 340 10.55 -32.57 2.05
C PRO A 340 11.90 -31.88 1.87
N LEU A 341 12.37 -31.20 2.92
CA LEU A 341 13.66 -30.51 2.91
C LEU A 341 14.77 -31.51 2.62
N ASN A 342 15.48 -31.33 1.50
CA ASN A 342 16.65 -32.13 1.21
C ASN A 342 17.78 -31.67 2.15
N PRO A 343 18.25 -32.48 3.12
CA PRO A 343 19.22 -32.05 4.12
C PRO A 343 20.64 -31.83 3.54
N ALA A 344 20.84 -32.01 2.23
CA ALA A 344 22.14 -31.93 1.58
C ALA A 344 22.53 -30.54 1.01
N ALA A 345 21.71 -29.50 1.17
CA ALA A 345 21.99 -28.15 0.64
C ALA A 345 22.52 -27.16 1.70
N SER A 346 23.30 -27.65 2.66
CA SER A 346 24.05 -26.81 3.60
C SER A 346 25.43 -27.42 3.80
N ILE A 347 26.35 -27.09 2.90
CA ILE A 347 27.80 -27.18 3.09
C ILE A 347 28.38 -25.83 2.68
#